data_AF-A0A973TTB9-F1
#
_entry.id   AF-A0A973TTB9-F1
#
_cell.length_a   1.000
_cell.length_b   1.000
_cell.length_c   1.000
_cell.angle_alpha   90.00
_cell.angle_beta   90.00
_cell.angle_gamma   90.00
#
_symmetry.space_group_name_H-M   'P 1'
#
loop_
_entity.id
_entity.type
_entity.pdbx_description
1 polymer ?
#
loop_
_entity_poly.entity_id
_entity_poly.type
_entity_poly.pdbx_seq_one_letter_code
_entity_poly.pdbx_strand_id
1 'polypeptide(L)'
;MVAELVVSLSGIGPSTLARCADLADELDRRRVPLSLLLAPRKAVPGEALDWLRRRVAGGDALVLHGFDHQPDPTRRAVSLRRRAEFSALPAHEAGLRLVAARAAVHRLGLATDLFAPPSWLASPGTVIALRRHRFAVCADMAGVRDLRTGSTRVGRVRM
;
A
#
# COMPACT_ATOMS: atom_id res chain seq x y z
N MET A 1 -17.05 -17.37 15.79
CA MET A 1 -16.10 -16.70 14.87
C MET A 1 -15.14 -15.89 15.69
N VAL A 2 -13.83 -16.10 15.54
CA VAL A 2 -12.80 -15.25 16.15
C VAL A 2 -12.54 -14.10 15.18
N ALA A 3 -12.57 -12.86 15.67
CA ALA A 3 -12.20 -11.71 14.85
C ALA A 3 -10.68 -11.74 14.60
N GLU A 4 -10.27 -11.63 13.34
CA GLU A 4 -8.87 -11.55 12.95
C GLU A 4 -8.46 -10.09 12.85
N LEU A 5 -7.35 -9.73 13.51
CA LEU A 5 -6.75 -8.40 13.43
C LEU A 5 -5.47 -8.49 12.61
N VAL A 6 -5.36 -7.63 11.61
CA VAL A 6 -4.13 -7.39 10.85
C VAL A 6 -3.81 -5.91 10.98
N VAL A 7 -2.53 -5.59 11.16
CA VAL A 7 -2.06 -4.20 11.30
C VAL A 7 -1.28 -3.80 10.05
N SER A 8 -1.57 -2.62 9.53
CA SER A 8 -0.81 -1.99 8.44
C SER A 8 -0.06 -0.78 8.96
N LEU A 9 1.27 -0.86 8.99
CA LEU A 9 2.15 0.20 9.44
C LEU A 9 2.58 1.09 8.27
N SER A 10 2.48 2.40 8.44
CA SER A 10 2.83 3.40 7.43
C SER A 10 3.72 4.49 8.04
N GLY A 11 4.20 5.41 7.19
CA GLY A 11 5.03 6.52 7.65
C GLY A 11 6.41 6.10 8.14
N ILE A 12 6.92 4.96 7.67
CA ILE A 12 8.24 4.42 8.00
C ILE A 12 9.31 5.32 7.37
N GLY A 13 10.13 5.95 8.20
CA GLY A 13 11.19 6.84 7.78
C GLY A 13 12.20 7.10 8.90
N PRO A 14 13.28 7.87 8.64
CA PRO A 14 14.38 8.03 9.59
C PRO A 14 13.94 8.53 10.99
N SER A 15 13.00 9.47 11.05
CA SER A 15 12.51 10.06 12.32
C SER A 15 11.42 9.24 13.02
N THR A 16 10.90 8.19 12.38
CA THR A 16 9.84 7.33 12.91
C THR A 16 10.31 5.91 13.17
N LEU A 17 11.49 5.54 12.67
CA LEU A 17 12.00 4.16 12.69
C LEU A 17 11.97 3.52 14.08
N ALA A 18 12.45 4.19 15.13
CA ALA A 18 12.45 3.64 16.49
C ALA A 18 11.03 3.24 16.93
N ARG A 19 10.05 4.15 16.78
CA ARG A 19 8.64 3.89 17.12
C ARG A 19 8.02 2.80 16.25
N CYS A 20 8.39 2.75 14.97
CA CYS A 20 7.96 1.68 14.06
C CYS A 20 8.49 0.31 14.49
N ALA A 21 9.75 0.24 14.90
CA ALA A 21 10.39 -0.99 15.39
C ALA A 21 9.75 -1.46 16.71
N ASP A 22 9.57 -0.55 17.67
CA ASP A 22 8.93 -0.87 18.96
C ASP A 22 7.53 -1.45 18.79
N LEU A 23 6.74 -0.86 17.88
CA LEU A 23 5.40 -1.37 17.56
C LEU A 23 5.48 -2.75 16.89
N ALA A 24 6.39 -2.93 15.93
CA ALA A 24 6.54 -4.21 15.26
C ALA A 24 6.91 -5.33 16.25
N ASP A 25 7.84 -5.07 17.16
CA ASP A 25 8.25 -6.03 18.20
C ASP A 25 7.09 -6.39 19.15
N GLU A 26 6.23 -5.42 19.49
CA GLU A 26 5.04 -5.70 20.30
C GLU A 26 4.00 -6.55 19.56
N LEU A 27 3.83 -6.31 18.26
CA LEU A 27 2.93 -7.12 17.43
C LEU A 27 3.46 -8.53 17.26
N ASP A 28 4.77 -8.71 17.10
CA ASP A 28 5.43 -10.02 17.05
C ASP A 28 5.21 -10.80 18.35
N ARG A 29 5.42 -10.16 19.51
CA ARG A 29 5.15 -10.77 20.83
C ARG A 29 3.71 -11.26 20.97
N ARG A 30 2.76 -10.52 20.40
CA ARG A 30 1.32 -10.84 20.42
C ARG A 30 0.88 -11.75 19.28
N ARG A 31 1.78 -12.10 18.35
CA ARG A 31 1.51 -12.86 17.13
C ARG A 31 0.41 -12.21 16.27
N VAL A 32 0.40 -10.88 16.21
CA VAL A 32 -0.52 -10.11 15.35
C VAL A 32 0.17 -9.86 14.01
N PRO A 33 -0.39 -10.31 12.87
CA PRO A 33 0.22 -10.10 11.56
C PRO A 33 0.42 -8.62 11.22
N LEU A 34 1.62 -8.30 10.73
CA LEU A 34 2.01 -6.96 10.31
C LEU A 34 2.18 -6.88 8.78
N SER A 35 1.73 -5.77 8.23
CA SER A 35 1.97 -5.37 6.85
C SER A 35 2.60 -3.98 6.82
N LEU A 36 3.53 -3.76 5.90
CA LEU A 36 4.29 -2.51 5.78
C LEU A 36 3.83 -1.76 4.53
N LEU A 37 3.26 -0.57 4.71
CA LEU A 37 2.82 0.30 3.63
C LEU A 37 4.01 1.10 3.09
N LEU A 38 4.33 0.92 1.81
CA LEU A 38 5.41 1.62 1.14
C LEU A 38 4.88 2.51 0.01
N ALA A 39 5.20 3.81 0.10
CA ALA A 39 5.06 4.74 -1.01
C ALA A 39 6.45 5.00 -1.60
N PRO A 40 6.78 4.50 -2.80
CA PRO A 40 8.16 4.45 -3.27
C PRO A 40 8.79 5.83 -3.47
N ARG A 41 8.02 6.88 -3.80
CA ARG A 41 8.56 8.25 -3.90
C ARG A 41 8.89 8.91 -2.56
N LYS A 42 8.31 8.41 -1.46
CA LYS A 42 8.58 8.90 -0.10
C LYS A 42 9.65 8.10 0.60
N ALA A 43 10.05 6.95 0.02
CA ALA A 43 11.08 6.10 0.58
C ALA A 43 12.44 6.79 0.46
N VAL A 44 13.13 6.91 1.58
CA VAL A 44 14.48 7.50 1.65
C VAL A 44 15.48 6.35 1.91
N PRO A 45 16.58 6.25 1.13
CA PRO A 45 17.64 5.29 1.41
C PRO A 45 18.22 5.47 2.82
N GLY A 46 18.64 4.36 3.42
CA GLY A 46 19.24 4.34 4.76
C GLY A 46 18.54 3.35 5.67
N GLU A 47 18.74 3.52 6.98
CA GLU A 47 18.39 2.54 8.00
C GLU A 47 16.91 2.13 7.99
N ALA A 48 16.00 3.08 7.72
CA ALA A 48 14.57 2.79 7.65
C ALA A 48 14.20 1.86 6.49
N LEU A 49 14.85 2.02 5.34
CA LEU A 49 14.65 1.13 4.18
C LEU A 49 15.28 -0.23 4.43
N ASP A 50 16.45 -0.28 5.07
CA ASP A 50 17.11 -1.54 5.43
C ASP A 50 16.31 -2.32 6.47
N TRP A 51 15.73 -1.63 7.45
CA TRP A 51 14.80 -2.23 8.41
C TRP A 51 13.59 -2.81 7.70
N LEU A 52 12.97 -2.07 6.78
CA LEU A 52 11.84 -2.57 5.99
C LEU A 52 12.22 -3.81 5.17
N ARG A 53 13.40 -3.83 4.53
CA ARG A 53 13.91 -5.03 3.82
C ARG A 53 14.05 -6.24 4.74
N ARG A 54 14.61 -6.04 5.94
CA ARG A 54 14.76 -7.12 6.93
C ARG A 54 13.40 -7.67 7.39
N ARG A 55 12.43 -6.80 7.68
CA ARG A 55 11.07 -7.21 8.06
C ARG A 55 10.40 -8.03 6.94
N VAL A 56 10.51 -7.57 5.70
CA VAL A 56 9.97 -8.30 4.53
C VAL A 56 10.66 -9.65 4.35
N ALA A 57 11.99 -9.71 4.48
CA ALA A 57 12.73 -10.98 4.42
C ALA A 57 12.35 -11.93 5.58
N GLY A 58 11.92 -11.39 6.72
CA GLY A 58 11.39 -12.12 7.87
C GLY A 58 9.94 -12.60 7.73
N GLY A 59 9.25 -12.24 6.64
CA GLY A 59 7.90 -12.72 6.32
C GLY A 59 6.80 -11.68 6.44
N ASP A 60 7.09 -10.44 6.87
CA ASP A 60 6.09 -9.37 6.85
C ASP A 60 5.67 -9.01 5.44
N ALA A 61 4.37 -8.76 5.25
CA ALA A 61 3.83 -8.40 3.96
C ALA A 61 4.22 -6.96 3.59
N LEU A 62 4.85 -6.76 2.42
CA LEU A 62 5.00 -5.43 1.83
C LEU A 62 3.76 -5.07 1.03
N VAL A 63 3.17 -3.90 1.25
CA VAL A 63 1.99 -3.42 0.53
C VAL A 63 2.31 -2.12 -0.17
N LEU A 64 2.10 -2.07 -1.48
CA LEU A 64 2.25 -0.84 -2.25
C LEU A 64 1.15 0.14 -1.88
N HIS A 65 1.52 1.32 -1.37
CA HIS A 65 0.58 2.35 -0.93
C HIS A 65 0.60 3.56 -1.87
N GLY A 66 0.14 3.37 -3.12
CA GLY A 66 0.20 4.39 -4.16
C GLY A 66 1.60 4.67 -4.72
N PHE A 67 1.77 5.76 -5.47
CA PHE A 67 3.06 6.13 -6.05
C PHE A 67 3.70 7.31 -5.32
N ASP A 68 3.00 8.44 -5.29
CA ASP A 68 3.50 9.71 -4.76
C ASP A 68 2.53 10.38 -3.77
N HIS A 69 1.34 9.81 -3.56
CA HIS A 69 0.25 10.42 -2.79
C HIS A 69 -0.11 11.83 -3.28
N GLN A 70 0.28 12.22 -4.50
CA GLN A 70 -0.10 13.50 -5.08
C GLN A 70 -1.51 13.32 -5.65
N PRO A 71 -2.49 14.13 -5.21
CA PRO A 71 -3.85 14.07 -5.73
C PRO A 71 -3.98 14.65 -7.16
N ASP A 72 -2.94 15.33 -7.69
CA ASP A 72 -2.95 15.91 -9.04
C ASP A 72 -1.55 15.82 -9.72
N PRO A 73 -1.38 14.90 -10.68
CA PRO A 73 -0.14 14.76 -11.46
C PRO A 73 -0.08 15.70 -12.68
N THR A 74 -1.12 16.51 -12.94
CA THR A 74 -1.22 17.35 -14.16
C THR A 74 -1.01 18.84 -13.95
N ARG A 75 -0.91 19.33 -12.70
CA ARG A 75 -0.84 20.78 -12.38
C ARG A 75 -1.91 21.62 -13.10
N ARG A 76 -3.02 21.01 -13.54
CA ARG A 76 -4.11 21.73 -14.19
C ARG A 76 -5.08 22.12 -13.09
N ALA A 77 -5.15 23.41 -12.82
CA ALA A 77 -6.14 24.02 -11.94
C ALA A 77 -7.55 23.79 -12.53
N VAL A 78 -8.13 22.62 -12.31
CA VAL A 78 -9.53 22.35 -12.56
C VAL A 78 -10.16 22.03 -11.21
N SER A 79 -10.86 23.04 -10.71
CA SER A 79 -11.57 23.13 -9.45
C SER A 79 -12.70 22.11 -9.34
N LEU A 80 -12.44 20.84 -9.02
CA LEU A 80 -13.48 19.87 -8.64
C LEU A 80 -12.90 18.79 -7.71
N ARG A 81 -12.87 19.07 -6.39
CA ARG A 81 -12.58 18.17 -5.26
C ARG A 81 -11.28 17.36 -5.37
N ARG A 82 -10.30 17.64 -4.51
CA ARG A 82 -9.05 16.86 -4.33
C ARG A 82 -9.35 15.37 -4.10
N ARG A 83 -9.33 14.55 -5.15
CA ARG A 83 -9.57 13.10 -5.08
C ARG A 83 -8.22 12.41 -4.88
N ALA A 84 -8.16 11.48 -3.92
CA ALA A 84 -6.95 10.71 -3.65
C ALA A 84 -6.46 9.98 -4.92
N GLU A 85 -5.15 9.79 -5.05
CA GLU A 85 -4.41 9.37 -6.25
C GLU A 85 -5.13 8.29 -7.12
N PHE A 86 -5.75 7.28 -6.50
CA PHE A 86 -6.40 6.15 -7.20
C PHE A 86 -7.94 6.10 -7.07
N SER A 87 -8.55 7.10 -6.44
CA SER A 87 -9.98 7.11 -6.10
C SER A 87 -10.90 7.41 -7.28
N ALA A 88 -10.38 8.00 -8.36
CA ALA A 88 -11.16 8.37 -9.55
C ALA A 88 -10.48 8.07 -10.88
N LEU A 89 -9.34 7.37 -10.88
CA LEU A 89 -8.60 7.12 -12.12
C LEU A 89 -9.31 6.11 -13.03
N PRO A 90 -9.33 6.36 -14.35
CA PRO A 90 -9.62 5.33 -15.34
C PRO A 90 -8.57 4.21 -15.32
N ALA A 91 -8.92 3.03 -15.83
CA ALA A 91 -8.06 1.84 -15.77
C ALA A 91 -6.70 2.03 -16.47
N HIS A 92 -6.66 2.72 -17.60
CA HIS A 92 -5.42 2.95 -18.33
C HIS A 92 -4.45 3.83 -17.52
N GLU A 93 -4.94 4.94 -16.98
CA GLU A 93 -4.16 5.86 -16.15
C GLU A 93 -3.71 5.26 -14.83
N ALA A 94 -4.57 4.49 -14.17
CA ALA A 94 -4.19 3.74 -12.98
C ALA A 94 -3.09 2.73 -13.31
N GLY A 95 -3.18 2.06 -14.46
CA GLY A 95 -2.16 1.11 -14.92
C GLY A 95 -0.77 1.74 -15.09
N LEU A 96 -0.69 2.89 -15.77
CA LEU A 96 0.57 3.61 -15.94
C LEU A 96 1.24 3.95 -14.59
N ARG A 97 0.45 4.39 -13.60
CA ARG A 97 0.95 4.70 -12.25
C ARG A 97 1.40 3.46 -11.50
N LEU A 98 0.64 2.36 -11.59
CA LEU A 98 1.02 1.09 -10.97
C LEU A 98 2.33 0.53 -11.53
N VAL A 99 2.55 0.65 -12.85
CA VAL A 99 3.83 0.26 -13.49
C VAL A 99 4.97 1.11 -12.97
N ALA A 100 4.81 2.44 -12.94
CA ALA A 100 5.83 3.34 -12.42
C ALA A 100 6.16 3.07 -10.94
N ALA A 101 5.13 2.82 -10.13
CA ALA A 101 5.27 2.51 -8.72
C ALA A 101 5.99 1.17 -8.49
N ARG A 102 5.61 0.11 -9.21
CA ARG A 102 6.29 -1.18 -9.12
C ARG A 102 7.76 -1.09 -9.55
N ALA A 103 8.04 -0.37 -10.64
CA ALA A 103 9.43 -0.14 -11.07
C ALA A 103 10.24 0.62 -10.01
N ALA A 104 9.63 1.58 -9.31
CA ALA A 104 10.30 2.28 -8.23
C ALA A 104 10.54 1.39 -7.00
N VAL A 105 9.58 0.55 -6.60
CA VAL A 105 9.76 -0.46 -5.54
C VAL A 105 10.88 -1.45 -5.92
N HIS A 106 10.92 -1.89 -7.18
CA HIS A 106 11.98 -2.78 -7.67
C HIS A 106 13.38 -2.14 -7.57
N ARG A 107 13.53 -0.85 -7.89
CA ARG A 107 14.80 -0.13 -7.70
C ARG A 107 15.24 -0.04 -6.24
N LEU A 108 14.31 -0.19 -5.28
CA LEU A 108 14.62 -0.28 -3.85
C LEU A 108 14.99 -1.71 -3.43
N GLY A 109 15.08 -2.66 -4.36
CA GLY A 109 15.38 -4.07 -4.05
C GLY A 109 14.21 -4.82 -3.41
N LEU A 110 12.98 -4.35 -3.65
CA LEU A 110 11.76 -4.90 -3.07
C LEU A 110 10.78 -5.29 -4.18
N ALA A 111 9.83 -6.16 -3.87
CA ALA A 111 8.74 -6.50 -4.77
C ALA A 111 7.45 -6.76 -3.97
N THR A 112 6.31 -6.48 -4.59
CA THR A 112 5.00 -6.80 -4.01
C THR A 112 3.93 -6.87 -5.10
N ASP A 113 2.97 -7.76 -4.89
CA ASP A 113 1.70 -7.86 -5.62
C ASP A 113 0.50 -7.48 -4.75
N LEU A 114 0.73 -6.85 -3.59
CA LEU A 114 -0.27 -6.33 -2.68
C LEU A 114 -0.39 -4.82 -2.83
N PHE A 115 -1.62 -4.31 -2.80
CA PHE A 115 -1.91 -2.90 -2.97
C PHE A 115 -2.90 -2.38 -1.94
N ALA A 116 -2.66 -1.17 -1.44
CA ALA A 116 -3.65 -0.39 -0.70
C ALA A 116 -3.69 1.02 -1.30
N PRO A 117 -4.81 1.50 -1.85
CA PRO A 117 -4.88 2.85 -2.38
C PRO A 117 -4.66 3.90 -1.27
N PRO A 118 -3.97 5.02 -1.55
CA PRO A 118 -3.97 6.17 -0.67
C PRO A 118 -5.41 6.60 -0.35
N SER A 119 -5.66 6.98 0.90
CA SER A 119 -7.00 7.26 1.44
C SER A 119 -7.97 6.06 1.42
N TRP A 120 -7.47 4.84 1.17
CA TRP A 120 -8.24 3.60 1.20
C TRP A 120 -9.40 3.54 0.20
N LEU A 121 -9.32 4.30 -0.90
CA LEU A 121 -10.34 4.37 -1.94
C LEU A 121 -9.76 3.99 -3.32
N ALA A 122 -10.21 2.87 -3.88
CA ALA A 122 -9.92 2.45 -5.24
C ALA A 122 -11.14 2.70 -6.14
N SER A 123 -10.94 3.36 -7.28
CA SER A 123 -11.97 3.42 -8.34
C SER A 123 -12.17 2.03 -8.98
N PRO A 124 -13.31 1.79 -9.66
CA PRO A 124 -13.48 0.59 -10.48
C PRO A 124 -12.38 0.43 -11.54
N GLY A 125 -11.92 1.55 -12.13
CA GLY A 125 -10.80 1.58 -13.06
C GLY A 125 -9.49 1.10 -12.42
N THR A 126 -9.19 1.53 -11.20
CA THR A 126 -8.04 1.06 -10.42
C THR A 126 -8.11 -0.45 -10.18
N VAL A 127 -9.26 -0.99 -9.79
CA VAL A 127 -9.41 -2.45 -9.58
C VAL A 127 -9.17 -3.23 -10.87
N ILE A 128 -9.67 -2.74 -12.02
CA ILE A 128 -9.39 -3.35 -13.34
C ILE A 128 -7.89 -3.29 -13.65
N ALA A 129 -7.24 -2.16 -13.40
CA ALA A 129 -5.80 -2.00 -13.62
C ALA A 129 -4.98 -2.95 -12.75
N LEU A 130 -5.31 -3.06 -11.45
CA LEU A 130 -4.64 -3.97 -10.52
C LEU A 130 -4.67 -5.42 -11.02
N ARG A 131 -5.84 -5.88 -11.51
CA ARG A 131 -5.97 -7.22 -12.13
C ARG A 131 -5.11 -7.36 -13.39
N ARG A 132 -5.16 -6.38 -14.30
CA ARG A 132 -4.35 -6.39 -15.54
C ARG A 132 -2.86 -6.44 -15.24
N HIS A 133 -2.42 -5.78 -14.17
CA HIS A 133 -1.03 -5.77 -13.71
C HIS A 133 -0.69 -6.88 -12.71
N ARG A 134 -1.54 -7.91 -12.59
CA ARG A 134 -1.33 -9.11 -11.77
C ARG A 134 -1.04 -8.83 -10.29
N PHE A 135 -1.66 -7.81 -9.72
CA PHE A 135 -1.75 -7.71 -8.26
C PHE A 135 -2.62 -8.85 -7.72
N ALA A 136 -2.23 -9.43 -6.60
CA ALA A 136 -2.98 -10.47 -5.91
C ALA A 136 -4.08 -9.90 -5.03
N VAL A 137 -3.80 -8.80 -4.32
CA VAL A 137 -4.68 -8.28 -3.28
C VAL A 137 -4.83 -6.76 -3.41
N CYS A 138 -6.04 -6.28 -3.17
CA CYS A 138 -6.34 -4.88 -2.93
C CYS A 138 -7.00 -4.73 -1.55
N ALA A 139 -6.36 -4.05 -0.62
CA ALA A 139 -6.91 -3.70 0.68
C ALA A 139 -7.42 -2.25 0.66
N ASP A 140 -8.73 -2.06 0.78
CA ASP A 140 -9.39 -0.75 0.74
C ASP A 140 -10.45 -0.62 1.87
N MET A 141 -11.21 0.48 1.91
CA MET A 141 -12.23 0.69 2.94
C MET A 141 -13.32 -0.39 2.99
N ALA A 142 -13.54 -1.14 1.91
CA ALA A 142 -14.53 -2.22 1.87
C ALA A 142 -13.97 -3.54 2.45
N GLY A 143 -12.65 -3.67 2.58
CA GLY A 143 -11.97 -4.83 3.15
C GLY A 143 -10.80 -5.30 2.30
N VAL A 144 -10.50 -6.60 2.36
CA VAL A 144 -9.40 -7.22 1.62
C VAL A 144 -9.97 -7.99 0.44
N ARG A 145 -9.71 -7.50 -0.77
CA ARG A 145 -10.14 -8.11 -2.03
C ARG A 145 -9.04 -8.98 -2.61
N ASP A 146 -9.35 -10.25 -2.79
CA ASP A 146 -8.54 -11.14 -3.63
C ASP A 146 -8.87 -10.85 -5.10
N LEU A 147 -7.87 -10.37 -5.84
CA LEU A 147 -8.00 -9.99 -7.23
C LEU A 147 -7.92 -11.18 -8.18
N ARG A 148 -7.40 -12.32 -7.73
CA ARG A 148 -7.32 -13.58 -8.50
C ARG A 148 -8.67 -14.28 -8.51
N THR A 149 -9.33 -14.38 -7.34
CA THR A 149 -10.63 -15.05 -7.20
C THR A 149 -11.82 -14.11 -7.31
N GLY A 150 -11.61 -12.81 -7.10
CA GLY A 150 -12.68 -11.80 -7.03
C GLY A 150 -13.39 -11.74 -5.68
N SER A 151 -13.05 -12.64 -4.73
CA SER A 151 -13.63 -12.66 -3.40
C SER A 151 -13.22 -11.45 -2.57
N THR A 152 -14.01 -11.09 -1.57
CA THR A 152 -13.70 -9.98 -0.66
C THR A 152 -13.98 -10.41 0.77
N ARG A 153 -12.94 -10.35 1.60
CA ARG A 153 -13.08 -10.50 3.05
C ARG A 153 -13.44 -9.13 3.60
N VAL A 154 -14.72 -8.96 3.92
CA VAL A 154 -15.23 -7.72 4.51
C VAL A 154 -14.59 -7.49 5.88
N GLY A 155 -14.28 -6.24 6.18
CA GLY A 155 -13.62 -5.87 7.42
C GLY A 155 -13.94 -4.43 7.78
N ARG A 156 -13.54 -4.02 8.99
CA ARG A 156 -13.66 -2.64 9.44
C ARG A 156 -12.27 -2.03 9.53
N VAL A 157 -12.00 -1.05 8.67
CA VAL A 157 -10.75 -0.27 8.73
C VAL A 157 -10.86 0.74 9.88
N ARG A 158 -9.82 0.79 10.72
CA ARG A 158 -9.62 1.80 11.76
C ARG A 158 -8.25 2.44 11.52
N MET A 159 -8.22 3.77 11.47
CA MET A 159 -7.02 4.59 11.29
C MET A 159 -6.82 5.45 12.52
#